data_AF-A0A1Y3EUM9-F1
#
_entry.id   AF-A0A1Y3EUM9-F1
#
_cell.length_a   1.000
_cell.length_b   1.000
_cell.length_c   1.000
_cell.angle_alpha   90.00
_cell.angle_beta   90.00
_cell.angle_gamma   90.00
#
_symmetry.space_group_name_H-M   'P 1'
#
loop_
_entity.id
_entity.type
_entity.pdbx_description
1 polymer ?
#
loop_
_entity_poly.entity_id
_entity_poly.type
_entity_poly.pdbx_seq_one_letter_code
_entity_poly.pdbx_strand_id
1 'polypeptide(L)'
;MLSSFYTDYPCLSFDPLPVKAPGSDTKCSFPMDVMLVSGTQASHPMRNRIHVMMLGNLLELKDDDDDSHSSDGEEKSRKKRKNKDTKIFKDITIDHRGDVNRIRACRIETTTLCATWSSLKKVHVWNLSAAVKAAETVFGKKSRDKLDEKPVFTFHGHMDEGFALDWCRHVP
;
A
#
# COMPACT_ATOMS: atom_id res chain seq x y z
N MET A 1 17.97 -1.13 -8.90
CA MET A 1 17.29 -2.44 -9.04
C MET A 1 15.79 -2.23 -8.91
N LEU A 2 14.99 -2.63 -9.91
CA LEU A 2 13.54 -2.49 -9.85
C LEU A 2 12.92 -3.46 -8.81
N SER A 3 11.93 -2.97 -8.06
CA SER A 3 11.16 -3.75 -7.09
C SER A 3 9.74 -3.99 -7.59
N SER A 4 9.38 -5.28 -7.74
CA SER A 4 8.06 -5.69 -8.24
C SER A 4 7.30 -6.47 -7.17
N PHE A 5 6.04 -6.10 -6.98
CA PHE A 5 5.09 -6.71 -6.06
C PHE A 5 3.79 -7.03 -6.82
N TYR A 6 3.04 -8.03 -6.37
CA TYR A 6 1.87 -8.53 -7.10
C TYR A 6 0.66 -8.66 -6.17
N THR A 7 -0.48 -8.17 -6.63
CA THR A 7 -1.81 -8.34 -6.03
C THR A 7 -2.63 -9.36 -6.84
N ASP A 8 -3.76 -9.81 -6.29
CA ASP A 8 -4.61 -10.81 -6.95
C ASP A 8 -5.35 -10.26 -8.18
N TYR A 9 -5.65 -8.96 -8.13
CA TYR A 9 -6.37 -8.23 -9.17
C TYR A 9 -5.70 -6.87 -9.41
N PRO A 10 -5.90 -6.27 -10.59
CA PRO A 10 -5.41 -4.93 -10.88
C PRO A 10 -6.04 -3.93 -9.89
N CYS A 11 -5.25 -2.92 -9.55
CA CYS A 11 -5.65 -1.85 -8.65
C CYS A 11 -5.75 -0.54 -9.42
N LEU A 12 -6.90 0.13 -9.35
CA LEU A 12 -7.15 1.37 -10.09
C LEU A 12 -6.66 2.62 -9.37
N SER A 13 -6.61 2.56 -8.04
CA SER A 13 -6.27 3.71 -7.22
C SER A 13 -5.44 3.31 -6.02
N PHE A 14 -4.50 4.18 -5.67
CA PHE A 14 -3.59 4.02 -4.56
C PHE A 14 -3.60 5.30 -3.73
N ASP A 15 -3.36 5.17 -2.43
CA ASP A 15 -3.14 6.30 -1.54
C ASP A 15 -2.06 5.95 -0.51
N PRO A 16 -0.94 6.70 -0.45
CA PRO A 16 0.13 6.46 0.52
C PRO A 16 -0.34 6.70 1.95
N LEU A 17 0.15 5.90 2.88
CA LEU A 17 -0.07 6.06 4.32
C LEU A 17 1.24 6.42 5.03
N PRO A 18 1.21 7.27 6.07
CA PRO A 18 2.39 7.57 6.87
C PRO A 18 2.87 6.31 7.60
N VAL A 19 4.16 6.00 7.46
CA VAL A 19 4.82 4.89 8.16
C VAL A 19 5.34 5.39 9.51
N LYS A 20 5.06 4.68 10.60
CA LYS A 20 5.50 5.03 11.96
C LYS A 20 6.79 4.35 12.41
N ALA A 21 7.60 3.84 11.49
CA ALA A 21 8.80 3.08 11.85
C ALA A 21 9.75 3.94 12.72
N PRO A 22 10.26 3.43 13.86
CA PRO A 22 11.26 4.13 14.65
C PRO A 22 12.48 4.46 13.78
N GLY A 23 12.81 5.74 13.63
CA GLY A 23 13.90 6.19 12.74
C GLY A 23 13.48 6.50 11.31
N SER A 24 12.17 6.52 10.99
CA SER A 24 11.67 7.13 9.77
C SER A 24 11.85 8.65 9.86
N ASP A 25 13.05 9.11 9.55
CA ASP A 25 13.33 10.51 9.31
C ASP A 25 12.37 10.98 8.19
N THR A 26 11.85 12.20 8.24
CA THR A 26 11.07 12.81 7.14
C THR A 26 11.84 12.90 5.82
N LYS A 27 13.11 12.48 5.82
CA LYS A 27 13.98 12.37 4.66
C LYS A 27 13.76 11.00 4.01
N CYS A 28 13.40 11.01 2.73
CA CYS A 28 13.39 9.83 1.87
C CYS A 28 14.82 9.27 1.71
N SER A 29 15.32 8.56 2.72
CA SER A 29 16.62 7.91 2.71
C SER A 29 16.47 6.41 2.49
N PHE A 30 17.28 5.84 1.60
CA PHE A 30 17.28 4.41 1.36
C PHE A 30 18.04 3.64 2.46
N PRO A 31 17.65 2.40 2.81
CA PRO A 31 16.45 1.70 2.33
C PRO A 31 15.15 2.32 2.85
N MET A 32 14.14 2.45 1.99
CA MET A 32 12.86 3.05 2.32
C MET A 32 11.78 1.99 2.57
N ASP A 33 10.88 2.33 3.50
CA ASP A 33 9.65 1.60 3.74
C ASP A 33 8.45 2.47 3.36
N VAL A 34 7.49 1.90 2.64
CA VAL A 34 6.29 2.57 2.16
C VAL A 34 5.08 1.74 2.53
N MET A 35 4.12 2.38 3.19
CA MET A 35 2.79 1.81 3.39
C MET A 35 1.81 2.52 2.46
N LEU A 36 0.90 1.77 1.86
CA LEU A 36 -0.13 2.34 0.98
C LEU A 36 -1.42 1.53 1.08
N VAL A 37 -2.53 2.18 0.79
CA VAL A 37 -3.82 1.53 0.60
C VAL A 37 -4.17 1.51 -0.88
N SER A 38 -4.86 0.46 -1.30
CA SER A 38 -5.30 0.28 -2.68
C SER A 38 -6.61 -0.49 -2.75
N GLY A 39 -7.34 -0.36 -3.86
CA GLY A 39 -8.56 -1.10 -4.13
C GLY A 39 -8.54 -1.78 -5.49
N THR A 40 -9.08 -2.98 -5.58
CA THR A 40 -9.04 -3.79 -6.80
C THR A 40 -10.21 -3.52 -7.76
N GLN A 41 -10.01 -3.97 -9.00
CA GLN A 41 -11.05 -4.22 -10.00
C GLN A 41 -10.98 -5.69 -10.44
N ALA A 42 -11.92 -6.49 -9.99
CA ALA A 42 -12.01 -7.92 -10.27
C ALA A 42 -13.10 -8.19 -11.32
N SER A 43 -13.02 -9.33 -12.01
CA SER A 43 -14.06 -9.73 -12.96
C SER A 43 -15.42 -10.03 -12.31
N HIS A 44 -15.46 -10.22 -10.99
CA HIS A 44 -16.68 -10.50 -10.25
C HIS A 44 -16.83 -9.55 -9.06
N PRO A 45 -18.01 -8.93 -8.85
CA PRO A 45 -18.19 -7.90 -7.82
C PRO A 45 -17.85 -8.33 -6.39
N MET A 46 -17.97 -9.63 -6.08
CA MET A 46 -17.69 -10.19 -4.75
C MET A 46 -16.23 -10.59 -4.53
N ARG A 47 -15.35 -10.41 -5.53
CA ARG A 47 -13.93 -10.76 -5.45
C ARG A 47 -13.03 -9.54 -5.26
N ASN A 48 -13.63 -8.35 -5.19
CA ASN A 48 -12.90 -7.13 -4.95
C ASN A 48 -12.42 -7.04 -3.50
N ARG A 49 -11.27 -6.37 -3.32
CA ARG A 49 -10.63 -6.21 -2.02
C ARG A 49 -10.04 -4.83 -1.86
N ILE A 50 -10.01 -4.36 -0.62
CA ILE A 50 -9.12 -3.29 -0.17
C ILE A 50 -7.83 -3.96 0.29
N HIS A 51 -6.70 -3.41 -0.15
CA HIS A 51 -5.35 -3.82 0.22
C HIS A 51 -4.72 -2.74 1.09
N VAL A 52 -4.16 -3.13 2.24
CA VAL A 52 -3.22 -2.32 3.02
C VAL A 52 -1.85 -2.99 2.90
N MET A 53 -0.97 -2.38 2.12
CA MET A 53 0.32 -2.94 1.73
C MET A 53 1.46 -2.22 2.43
N MET A 54 2.35 -2.99 3.06
CA MET A 54 3.64 -2.54 3.57
C MET A 54 4.74 -3.08 2.66
N LEU A 55 5.41 -2.18 1.95
CA LEU A 55 6.56 -2.42 1.10
C LEU A 55 7.81 -1.99 1.86
N GLY A 56 8.66 -2.93 2.27
CA GLY A 56 9.84 -2.61 3.05
C GLY A 56 11.15 -2.95 2.36
N ASN A 57 12.21 -2.30 2.81
CA ASN A 57 13.56 -2.44 2.27
C ASN A 57 13.63 -2.13 0.75
N LEU A 58 12.97 -1.05 0.33
CA LEU A 58 13.08 -0.54 -1.04
C LEU A 58 14.45 0.14 -1.18
N LEU A 59 15.21 -0.27 -2.20
CA LEU A 59 16.55 0.26 -2.48
C LEU A 59 16.50 1.29 -3.61
N GLU A 60 17.56 2.09 -3.69
CA GLU A 60 17.76 3.05 -4.76
C GLU A 60 17.74 2.38 -6.14
N LEU A 61 17.09 3.05 -7.10
CA LEU A 61 17.20 2.66 -8.50
C LEU A 61 18.63 2.98 -8.95
N LYS A 62 19.25 2.03 -9.65
CA LYS A 62 20.56 2.28 -10.26
C LYS A 62 20.27 2.58 -11.71
N ASP A 63 20.82 3.67 -12.22
CA ASP A 63 20.79 3.94 -13.65
C ASP A 63 21.78 2.98 -14.32
N ASP A 64 21.29 2.22 -15.29
CA ASP A 64 22.11 1.27 -16.07
C ASP A 64 22.86 1.99 -17.22
N ASP A 65 22.90 3.33 -17.23
CA ASP A 65 23.52 4.15 -18.30
C ASP A 65 25.01 4.47 -18.08
N ASP A 66 25.65 3.92 -17.04
CA ASP A 66 27.09 4.13 -16.79
C ASP A 66 27.93 2.91 -17.22
N ASP A 67 27.82 2.57 -18.51
CA ASP A 67 28.81 1.77 -19.25
C ASP A 67 30.08 2.62 -19.57
N SER A 68 30.62 3.29 -18.55
CA SER A 68 31.90 3.98 -18.64
C SER A 68 32.91 3.36 -17.67
N HIS A 69 33.91 2.71 -18.28
CA HIS A 69 35.08 2.07 -17.70
C HIS A 69 35.52 2.53 -16.29
N SER A 70 35.48 1.61 -15.32
CA SER A 70 36.54 1.53 -14.32
C SER A 70 36.74 0.08 -13.86
N SER A 71 37.73 -0.56 -14.47
CA SER A 71 38.40 -1.72 -13.90
C SER A 71 39.38 -1.22 -12.84
N ASP A 72 39.04 -1.33 -11.55
CA ASP A 72 40.01 -1.80 -10.57
C ASP A 72 39.33 -2.43 -9.34
N GLY A 73 40.00 -3.44 -8.81
CA GLY A 73 39.43 -4.48 -7.98
C GLY A 73 39.05 -4.07 -6.55
N GLU A 74 38.14 -4.86 -5.97
CA GLU A 74 38.43 -5.59 -4.74
C GLU A 74 37.40 -6.69 -4.49
N GLU A 75 37.88 -7.92 -4.63
CA GLU A 75 37.15 -9.16 -4.49
C GLU A 75 36.98 -9.55 -3.01
N LYS A 76 36.35 -8.72 -2.16
CA LYS A 76 36.12 -9.07 -0.73
C LYS A 76 34.79 -8.59 -0.10
N SER A 77 33.65 -8.68 -0.80
CA SER A 77 32.34 -8.44 -0.14
C SER A 77 31.14 -9.28 -0.60
N ARG A 78 31.36 -10.39 -1.33
CA ARG A 78 30.25 -11.22 -1.85
C ARG A 78 29.41 -11.95 -0.78
N LYS A 79 29.87 -12.03 0.49
CA LYS A 79 29.13 -12.68 1.59
C LYS A 79 28.20 -11.76 2.40
N LYS A 80 28.32 -10.42 2.30
CA LYS A 80 27.47 -9.47 3.07
C LYS A 80 26.28 -8.92 2.28
N ARG A 81 26.23 -9.14 0.95
CA ARG A 81 25.17 -8.61 0.07
C ARG A 81 23.87 -9.42 0.08
N LYS A 82 23.91 -10.71 0.46
CA LYS A 82 22.72 -11.57 0.43
C LYS A 82 21.58 -11.13 1.37
N ASN A 83 21.89 -10.38 2.44
CA ASN A 83 20.90 -9.93 3.41
C ASN A 83 20.32 -8.53 3.12
N LYS A 84 20.88 -7.78 2.16
CA LYS A 84 20.39 -6.44 1.79
C LYS A 84 19.26 -6.49 0.74
N ASP A 85 19.08 -7.61 0.05
CA ASP A 85 18.11 -7.74 -1.04
C ASP A 85 16.78 -8.42 -0.64
N THR A 86 16.58 -8.74 0.65
CA THR A 86 15.32 -9.31 1.12
C THR A 86 14.26 -8.22 1.14
N LYS A 87 13.52 -8.11 0.04
CA LYS A 87 12.32 -7.26 -0.11
C LYS A 87 11.25 -7.73 0.87
N ILE A 88 10.60 -6.78 1.54
CA ILE A 88 9.52 -7.05 2.48
C ILE A 88 8.21 -6.67 1.79
N PHE A 89 7.24 -7.58 1.81
CA PHE A 89 5.90 -7.35 1.30
C PHE A 89 4.89 -7.94 2.26
N LYS A 90 4.11 -7.09 2.94
CA LYS A 90 2.98 -7.53 3.75
C LYS A 90 1.71 -6.92 3.18
N ASP A 91 0.70 -7.75 2.95
CA ASP A 91 -0.55 -7.36 2.33
C ASP A 91 -1.72 -7.78 3.22
N ILE A 92 -2.44 -6.81 3.77
CA ILE A 92 -3.64 -7.07 4.55
C ILE A 92 -4.84 -6.77 3.68
N THR A 93 -5.71 -7.75 3.51
CA THR A 93 -6.86 -7.67 2.61
C THR A 93 -8.18 -7.63 3.36
N ILE A 94 -9.12 -6.83 2.86
CA ILE A 94 -10.50 -6.74 3.34
C ILE A 94 -11.42 -6.91 2.14
N ASP A 95 -12.48 -7.70 2.26
CA ASP A 95 -13.43 -7.90 1.15
C ASP A 95 -14.20 -6.60 0.85
N HIS A 96 -14.35 -6.29 -0.43
CA HIS A 96 -15.09 -5.13 -0.92
C HIS A 96 -16.10 -5.58 -1.97
N ARG A 97 -17.31 -5.02 -1.93
CA ARG A 97 -18.36 -5.32 -2.91
C ARG A 97 -18.36 -4.28 -4.02
N GLY A 98 -18.19 -4.73 -5.27
CA GLY A 98 -18.01 -3.87 -6.43
C GLY A 98 -16.57 -3.37 -6.56
N ASP A 99 -16.24 -2.85 -7.73
CA ASP A 99 -14.89 -2.41 -8.05
C ASP A 99 -14.57 -1.10 -7.32
N VAL A 100 -13.32 -0.90 -6.95
CA VAL A 100 -12.87 0.30 -6.23
C VAL A 100 -12.24 1.27 -7.23
N ASN A 101 -13.05 2.19 -7.73
CA ASN A 101 -12.60 3.21 -8.70
C ASN A 101 -11.67 4.23 -8.05
N ARG A 102 -12.00 4.64 -6.82
CA ARG A 102 -11.22 5.61 -6.05
C ARG A 102 -11.13 5.22 -4.59
N ILE A 103 -9.92 5.31 -4.04
CA ILE A 103 -9.64 5.11 -2.62
C ILE A 103 -8.86 6.30 -2.06
N ARG A 104 -9.24 6.76 -0.87
CA ARG A 104 -8.51 7.78 -0.11
C ARG A 104 -8.54 7.47 1.36
N ALA A 105 -7.39 7.51 2.00
CA ALA A 105 -7.24 7.36 3.42
C ALA A 105 -7.04 8.71 4.10
N CYS A 106 -7.47 8.78 5.35
CA CYS A 106 -7.17 9.88 6.24
C CYS A 106 -6.77 9.30 7.60
N ARG A 107 -5.81 9.93 8.24
CA ARG A 107 -5.38 9.57 9.59
C ARG A 107 -5.89 10.64 10.55
N ILE A 108 -6.76 10.23 11.46
CA ILE A 108 -7.26 11.07 12.55
C ILE A 108 -6.67 10.50 13.83
N GLU A 109 -5.66 11.18 14.38
CA GLU A 109 -4.92 10.75 15.56
C GLU A 109 -4.40 9.29 15.46
N THR A 110 -5.09 8.37 16.14
CA THR A 110 -4.75 6.95 16.21
C THR A 110 -5.62 6.06 15.32
N THR A 111 -6.57 6.65 14.59
CA THR A 111 -7.53 5.96 13.72
C THR A 111 -7.21 6.24 12.25
N THR A 112 -7.05 5.18 11.45
CA THR A 112 -6.93 5.30 9.99
C THR A 112 -8.29 5.01 9.40
N LEU A 113 -8.90 6.04 8.82
CA LEU A 113 -10.11 5.90 8.03
C LEU A 113 -9.74 5.80 6.55
N CYS A 114 -10.61 5.16 5.79
CA CYS A 114 -10.48 5.06 4.36
C CYS A 114 -11.85 5.15 3.72
N ALA A 115 -11.99 5.98 2.70
CA ALA A 115 -13.17 6.07 1.88
C ALA A 115 -12.91 5.40 0.53
N THR A 116 -13.87 4.60 0.06
CA THR A 116 -13.85 3.97 -1.26
C THR A 116 -15.09 4.38 -2.04
N TRP A 117 -14.92 4.76 -3.31
CA TRP A 117 -16.02 4.93 -4.24
C TRP A 117 -16.10 3.69 -5.15
N SER A 118 -17.23 2.98 -5.06
CA SER A 118 -17.48 1.76 -5.81
C SER A 118 -18.14 2.00 -7.16
N SER A 119 -17.90 1.11 -8.13
CA SER A 119 -18.70 0.99 -9.37
C SER A 119 -20.20 0.76 -9.08
N LEU A 120 -20.57 0.35 -7.87
CA LEU A 120 -21.96 0.26 -7.39
C LEU A 120 -22.56 1.59 -6.94
N LYS A 121 -21.92 2.73 -7.27
CA LYS A 121 -22.43 4.09 -6.96
C LYS A 121 -22.49 4.39 -5.46
N LYS A 122 -21.77 3.62 -4.65
CA LYS A 122 -21.72 3.75 -3.19
C LYS A 122 -20.36 4.27 -2.76
N VAL A 123 -20.38 5.15 -1.77
CA VAL A 123 -19.16 5.55 -1.05
C VAL A 123 -19.16 4.87 0.31
N HIS A 124 -18.18 4.02 0.56
CA HIS A 124 -18.00 3.33 1.83
C HIS A 124 -16.91 4.02 2.64
N VAL A 125 -17.09 4.13 3.95
CA VAL A 125 -16.04 4.51 4.90
C VAL A 125 -15.67 3.28 5.72
N TRP A 126 -14.38 3.05 5.88
CA TRP A 126 -13.79 1.89 6.53
C TRP A 126 -12.85 2.35 7.64
N ASN A 127 -12.81 1.59 8.74
CA ASN A 127 -11.77 1.74 9.75
C ASN A 127 -10.64 0.74 9.46
N LEU A 128 -9.52 1.23 8.93
CA LEU A 128 -8.37 0.40 8.57
C LEU A 128 -7.34 0.29 9.70
N SER A 129 -7.65 0.75 10.92
CA SER A 129 -6.68 0.78 12.01
C SER A 129 -6.14 -0.60 12.38
N ALA A 130 -6.99 -1.64 12.35
CA ALA A 130 -6.55 -3.01 12.58
C ALA A 130 -5.64 -3.51 11.45
N ALA A 131 -6.01 -3.23 10.20
CA ALA A 131 -5.22 -3.59 9.03
C ALA A 131 -3.86 -2.89 9.00
N VAL A 132 -3.80 -1.60 9.36
CA VAL A 132 -2.55 -0.85 9.47
C VAL A 132 -1.64 -1.43 10.55
N LYS A 133 -2.16 -1.70 11.76
CA LYS A 133 -1.38 -2.34 12.82
C LYS A 133 -0.86 -3.72 12.41
N ALA A 134 -1.70 -4.50 11.74
CA ALA A 134 -1.30 -5.79 11.20
C ALA A 134 -0.19 -5.63 10.14
N ALA A 135 -0.28 -4.65 9.25
CA ALA A 135 0.74 -4.37 8.25
C ALA A 135 2.09 -3.90 8.86
N GLU A 136 2.06 -3.17 9.98
CA GLU A 136 3.25 -2.69 10.69
C GLU A 136 4.03 -3.79 11.44
N THR A 137 3.38 -4.90 11.82
CA THR A 137 4.03 -6.04 12.49
C THR A 137 4.88 -6.85 11.50
N VAL A 138 6.07 -6.35 11.17
CA VAL A 138 6.96 -6.96 10.18
C VAL A 138 8.01 -7.85 10.85
N PHE A 139 7.92 -9.16 10.62
CA PHE A 139 9.08 -10.06 10.68
C PHE A 139 9.10 -11.01 9.47
N GLY A 140 9.99 -10.72 8.52
CA GLY A 140 10.66 -11.70 7.66
C GLY A 140 9.81 -12.68 6.82
N LYS A 141 9.04 -12.19 5.83
CA LYS A 141 8.77 -12.78 4.48
C LYS A 141 7.47 -12.21 3.90
N LYS A 142 7.24 -12.43 2.59
CA LYS A 142 5.99 -12.13 1.90
C LYS A 142 4.83 -12.81 2.63
N SER A 143 3.86 -12.03 3.12
CA SER A 143 2.66 -12.55 3.79
C SER A 143 1.43 -11.81 3.28
N ARG A 144 0.32 -12.53 3.17
CA ARG A 144 -0.98 -11.97 2.88
C ARG A 144 -1.99 -12.51 3.88
N ASP A 145 -2.58 -11.61 4.65
CA ASP A 145 -3.61 -11.94 5.62
C ASP A 145 -4.94 -11.30 5.20
N LYS A 146 -6.04 -11.88 5.67
CA LYS A 146 -7.39 -11.38 5.43
C LYS A 146 -8.01 -10.96 6.76
N LEU A 147 -8.58 -9.77 6.80
CA LEU A 147 -9.42 -9.29 7.89
C LEU A 147 -10.89 -9.25 7.45
N ASP A 148 -11.78 -9.57 8.37
CA ASP A 148 -13.22 -9.43 8.19
C ASP A 148 -13.67 -8.12 8.82
N GLU A 149 -13.56 -7.05 8.04
CA GLU A 149 -13.99 -5.70 8.43
C GLU A 149 -15.21 -5.30 7.60
N LYS A 150 -16.11 -4.52 8.20
CA LYS A 150 -17.29 -3.99 7.51
C LYS A 150 -17.17 -2.46 7.39
N PRO A 151 -17.82 -1.85 6.39
CA PRO A 151 -17.89 -0.39 6.32
C PRO A 151 -18.51 0.17 7.59
N VAL A 152 -17.88 1.17 8.20
CA VAL A 152 -18.45 1.93 9.31
C VAL A 152 -19.56 2.86 8.85
N PHE A 153 -19.53 3.26 7.58
CA PHE A 153 -20.56 4.08 6.96
C PHE A 153 -20.67 3.76 5.47
N THR A 154 -21.87 3.94 4.90
CA THR A 154 -22.10 3.83 3.46
C THR A 154 -23.08 4.88 2.98
N PHE A 155 -22.61 5.75 2.08
CA PHE A 155 -23.42 6.72 1.39
C PHE A 155 -24.01 6.14 0.10
N HIS A 156 -25.29 6.41 -0.13
CA HIS A 156 -26.09 5.86 -1.23
C HIS A 156 -26.68 6.93 -2.15
N GLY A 157 -26.27 8.21 -2.02
CA GLY A 157 -26.92 9.32 -2.72
C GLY A 157 -26.41 9.60 -4.14
N HIS A 158 -25.39 8.89 -4.62
CA HIS A 158 -24.89 9.10 -5.98
C HIS A 158 -25.72 8.32 -7.00
N MET A 159 -26.11 9.01 -8.07
CA MET A 159 -26.87 8.40 -9.18
C MET A 159 -25.99 7.61 -10.13
N ASP A 160 -24.67 7.87 -10.13
CA ASP A 160 -23.67 7.22 -10.99
C ASP A 160 -22.37 6.97 -10.24
N GLU A 161 -21.46 6.24 -10.88
CA GLU A 161 -20.11 6.04 -10.37
C GLU A 161 -19.31 7.35 -10.36
N GLY A 162 -18.26 7.40 -9.54
CA GLY A 162 -17.38 8.55 -9.45
C GLY A 162 -15.92 8.16 -9.35
N PHE A 163 -15.07 9.13 -9.73
CA PHE A 163 -13.61 8.96 -9.80
C PHE A 163 -12.85 9.93 -8.87
N ALA A 164 -13.55 10.92 -8.32
CA ALA A 164 -12.99 11.94 -7.45
C ALA A 164 -13.53 11.76 -6.03
N LEU A 165 -12.61 11.60 -5.07
CA LEU A 165 -12.89 11.46 -3.65
C LEU A 165 -11.71 12.08 -2.92
N ASP A 166 -11.98 12.81 -1.85
CA ASP A 166 -10.94 13.36 -0.97
C ASP A 166 -11.50 13.64 0.43
N TRP A 167 -10.61 13.75 1.41
CA TRP A 167 -10.94 14.09 2.79
C TRP A 167 -10.68 15.58 3.05
N CYS A 168 -11.58 16.24 3.79
CA CYS A 168 -11.33 17.59 4.26
C CYS A 168 -10.20 17.58 5.30
N ARG A 169 -9.12 18.34 5.06
CA ARG A 169 -7.98 18.40 5.99
C ARG A 169 -8.26 19.16 7.28
N HIS A 170 -9.27 20.04 7.27
CA HIS A 170 -9.60 20.91 8.41
C HIS A 170 -10.67 20.30 9.34
N VAL A 171 -11.49 19.39 8.82
CA VAL A 171 -12.50 18.66 9.58
C VAL A 171 -12.50 17.22 9.05
N PRO A 172 -11.48 16.42 9.40
CA PRO A 172 -11.39 15.04 8.97
C PRO A 172 -12.37 14.13 9.71
#